data_AF-A0A2I0I5F8-F1
#
_entry.id   AF-A0A2I0I5F8-F1
#
_cell.length_a   1.000
_cell.length_b   1.000
_cell.length_c   1.000
_cell.angle_alpha   90.00
_cell.angle_beta   90.00
_cell.angle_gamma   90.00
#
_symmetry.space_group_name_H-M   'P 1'
#
loop_
_entity.id
_entity.type
_entity.pdbx_description
1 polymer ?
#
loop_
_entity_poly.entity_id
_entity_poly.type
_entity_poly.pdbx_seq_one_letter_code
_entity_poly.pdbx_strand_id
1 'polypeptide(L)'
;MAAENHHLLLLAFLLFFQAYGHETENSGHYPIVISTWPFVEAVRAAWAAVDGGSSAVDAVVEGCSACEELRCDGTVGPGGSPDENGETTIDALVMDG
;
A
#
# COMPACT_ATOMS: atom_id res chain seq x y z
N MET A 1 20.36 -18.84 49.19
CA MET A 1 21.00 -17.98 48.17
C MET A 1 20.51 -18.31 46.74
N ALA A 2 19.24 -18.71 46.56
CA ALA A 2 18.68 -19.07 45.23
C ALA A 2 17.39 -18.31 44.88
N ALA A 3 16.81 -17.56 45.84
CA ALA A 3 15.55 -16.83 45.64
C ALA A 3 15.74 -15.46 44.96
N GLU A 4 16.95 -14.90 44.94
CA GLU A 4 17.20 -13.55 44.39
C GLU A 4 17.28 -13.52 42.85
N ASN A 5 17.67 -14.64 42.22
CA ASN A 5 17.82 -14.71 40.76
C ASN A 5 16.47 -14.70 40.00
N HIS A 6 15.39 -15.17 40.62
CA HIS A 6 14.06 -15.17 39.99
C HIS A 6 13.46 -13.76 39.92
N HIS A 7 13.72 -12.93 40.93
CA HIS A 7 13.30 -11.52 40.91
C HIS A 7 14.06 -10.71 39.87
N LEU A 8 15.36 -10.95 39.69
CA LEU A 8 16.15 -10.33 38.63
C LEU A 8 15.69 -10.73 37.21
N LEU A 9 15.34 -12.01 37.00
CA LEU A 9 14.80 -12.47 35.72
C LEU A 9 13.42 -11.87 35.41
N LEU A 10 12.55 -11.76 36.40
CA LEU A 10 11.23 -11.10 36.26
C LEU A 10 11.38 -9.60 35.96
N LEU A 11 12.31 -8.91 36.63
CA LEU A 11 12.61 -7.51 36.35
C LEU A 11 13.18 -7.32 34.94
N ALA A 12 14.10 -8.20 34.52
CA ALA A 12 14.65 -8.17 33.16
C ALA A 12 13.56 -8.43 32.10
N PHE A 13 12.64 -9.36 32.36
CA PHE A 13 11.50 -9.67 31.48
C PHE A 13 10.50 -8.51 31.38
N LEU A 14 10.21 -7.85 32.51
CA LEU A 14 9.34 -6.65 32.55
C LEU A 14 9.97 -5.46 31.82
N LEU A 15 11.28 -5.25 31.97
CA LEU A 15 12.03 -4.23 31.22
C LEU A 15 12.08 -4.55 29.71
N PHE A 16 12.17 -5.84 29.36
CA PHE A 16 12.10 -6.29 27.96
C PHE A 16 10.71 -6.03 27.35
N PHE A 17 9.64 -6.25 28.12
CA PHE A 17 8.27 -5.92 27.71
C PHE A 17 8.02 -4.42 27.55
N GLN A 18 8.67 -3.57 28.34
CA GLN A 18 8.56 -2.10 28.16
C GLN A 18 9.41 -1.56 27.00
N ALA A 19 10.45 -2.30 26.57
CA ALA A 19 11.26 -1.97 25.40
C ALA A 19 10.66 -2.50 24.09
N TYR A 20 9.82 -3.55 24.15
CA TYR A 20 8.99 -3.99 23.04
C TYR A 20 7.76 -3.08 22.92
N GLY A 21 7.98 -1.89 22.37
CA GLY A 21 6.98 -1.10 21.65
C GLY A 21 5.69 -0.75 22.42
N HIS A 22 5.61 0.49 22.88
CA HIS A 22 4.33 1.18 22.94
C HIS A 22 3.76 1.20 21.51
N GLU A 23 2.77 0.36 21.21
CA GLU A 23 1.94 0.56 20.03
C GLU A 23 1.23 1.89 20.23
N THR A 24 1.69 2.92 19.53
CA THR A 24 0.92 4.15 19.38
C THR A 24 -0.41 3.72 18.77
N GLU A 25 -1.50 3.85 19.52
CA GLU A 25 -2.85 3.67 18.99
C GLU A 25 -3.02 4.74 17.90
N ASN A 26 -2.64 4.40 16.67
CA ASN A 26 -2.84 5.24 15.52
C ASN A 26 -4.34 5.15 15.24
N SER A 27 -5.08 6.12 15.77
CA SER A 27 -6.50 6.33 15.52
C SER A 27 -6.82 6.69 14.06
N GLY A 28 -5.86 6.55 13.13
CA GLY A 28 -6.00 6.82 11.71
C GLY A 28 -6.41 5.58 10.92
N HIS A 29 -7.50 5.71 10.17
CA HIS A 29 -7.97 4.72 9.19
C HIS A 29 -6.93 4.58 8.07
N TYR A 30 -5.94 3.69 8.19
CA TYR A 30 -4.97 3.39 7.12
C TYR A 30 -4.65 1.89 7.09
N PRO A 31 -4.35 1.32 5.89
CA PRO A 31 -4.20 2.00 4.59
C PRO A 31 -5.53 2.47 3.98
N ILE A 32 -5.47 3.46 3.08
CA ILE A 32 -6.60 3.93 2.25
C ILE A 32 -6.13 3.97 0.80
N VAL A 33 -6.97 3.47 -0.11
CA VAL A 33 -6.77 3.56 -1.57
C VAL A 33 -7.95 4.35 -2.16
N ILE A 34 -7.64 5.36 -2.96
CA ILE A 34 -8.65 6.17 -3.67
C ILE A 34 -8.19 6.28 -5.13
N SER A 35 -9.10 6.03 -6.06
CA SER A 35 -8.90 6.25 -7.49
C SER A 35 -9.93 7.24 -8.04
N THR A 36 -9.66 7.78 -9.21
CA THR A 36 -10.68 8.47 -10.00
C THR A 36 -11.57 7.45 -10.72
N TRP A 37 -12.83 7.84 -10.96
CA TRP A 37 -13.85 7.07 -11.70
C TRP A 37 -14.24 5.73 -11.04
N PRO A 38 -15.31 5.03 -11.50
CA PRO A 38 -15.74 3.77 -10.92
C PRO A 38 -14.92 2.56 -11.42
N PHE A 39 -13.59 2.69 -11.49
CA PHE A 39 -12.68 1.61 -11.90
C PHE A 39 -12.35 0.69 -10.71
N VAL A 40 -13.36 -0.06 -10.27
CA VAL A 40 -13.30 -0.87 -9.04
C VAL A 40 -12.14 -1.86 -9.05
N GLU A 41 -11.80 -2.44 -10.21
CA GLU A 41 -10.72 -3.42 -10.30
C GLU A 41 -9.33 -2.79 -10.11
N ALA A 42 -9.14 -1.52 -10.48
CA ALA A 42 -7.90 -0.79 -10.15
C ALA A 42 -7.77 -0.58 -8.64
N VAL A 43 -8.85 -0.17 -7.96
CA VAL A 43 -8.86 -0.03 -6.49
C VAL A 43 -8.63 -1.39 -5.82
N ARG A 44 -9.22 -2.46 -6.34
CA ARG A 44 -9.06 -3.82 -5.81
C ARG A 44 -7.62 -4.29 -5.92
N ALA A 45 -6.96 -4.05 -7.06
CA ALA A 45 -5.56 -4.41 -7.27
C ALA A 45 -4.64 -3.65 -6.30
N ALA A 46 -4.79 -2.32 -6.22
CA ALA A 46 -4.06 -1.49 -5.27
C ALA A 46 -4.30 -1.90 -3.80
N TRP A 47 -5.55 -2.22 -3.44
CA TRP A 47 -5.89 -2.69 -2.11
C TRP A 47 -5.21 -4.02 -1.79
N ALA A 48 -5.25 -4.98 -2.71
CA ALA A 48 -4.60 -6.28 -2.51
C ALA A 48 -3.09 -6.13 -2.30
N ALA A 49 -2.44 -5.19 -3.00
CA ALA A 49 -1.03 -4.90 -2.83
C ALA A 49 -0.72 -4.32 -1.43
N VAL A 50 -1.41 -3.24 -1.02
CA VAL A 50 -1.13 -2.60 0.28
C VAL A 50 -1.53 -3.47 1.47
N ASP A 51 -2.63 -4.23 1.36
CA ASP A 51 -3.06 -5.23 2.37
C ASP A 51 -2.05 -6.38 2.48
N GLY A 52 -1.40 -6.74 1.37
CA GLY A 52 -0.29 -7.68 1.30
C GLY A 52 1.04 -7.16 1.88
N GLY A 53 1.10 -5.91 2.32
CA GLY A 53 2.29 -5.28 2.91
C GLY A 53 3.20 -4.58 1.92
N SER A 54 2.77 -4.38 0.67
CA SER A 54 3.51 -3.54 -0.29
C SER A 54 3.54 -2.08 0.15
N SER A 55 4.53 -1.32 -0.37
CA SER A 55 4.60 0.11 -0.12
C SER A 55 3.41 0.87 -0.74
N ALA A 56 3.15 2.09 -0.28
CA ALA A 56 2.08 2.91 -0.85
C ALA A 56 2.30 3.19 -2.35
N VAL A 57 3.55 3.42 -2.77
CA VAL A 57 3.88 3.67 -4.17
C VAL A 57 3.69 2.42 -5.03
N ASP A 58 4.06 1.23 -4.53
CA ASP A 58 3.83 -0.03 -5.24
C ASP A 58 2.33 -0.32 -5.39
N ALA A 59 1.54 -0.05 -4.36
CA ALA A 59 0.09 -0.22 -4.43
C ALA A 59 -0.56 0.69 -5.48
N VAL A 60 -0.09 1.94 -5.63
CA VAL A 60 -0.54 2.84 -6.69
C VAL A 60 -0.16 2.30 -8.07
N VAL A 61 1.06 1.77 -8.23
CA VAL A 61 1.50 1.16 -9.49
C VAL A 61 0.62 -0.01 -9.87
N GLU A 62 0.36 -0.95 -8.95
CA GLU A 62 -0.52 -2.11 -9.20
C GLU A 62 -1.95 -1.69 -9.61
N GLY A 63 -2.51 -0.67 -8.95
CA GLY A 63 -3.83 -0.15 -9.32
C GLY A 63 -3.87 0.50 -10.70
N CYS A 64 -2.88 1.34 -11.02
CA CYS A 64 -2.80 2.01 -12.32
C CYS A 64 -2.56 1.00 -13.46
N SER A 65 -1.63 0.05 -13.26
CA SER A 65 -1.34 -0.99 -14.24
C SER A 65 -2.54 -1.89 -14.53
N ALA A 66 -3.35 -2.23 -13.52
CA ALA A 66 -4.60 -2.94 -13.74
C ALA A 66 -5.54 -2.18 -14.70
N CYS A 67 -5.60 -0.85 -14.62
CA CYS A 67 -6.41 -0.06 -15.55
C CYS A 67 -5.81 0.05 -16.95
N GLU A 68 -4.48 0.04 -17.09
CA GLU A 68 -3.81 -0.01 -18.39
C GLU A 68 -4.12 -1.33 -19.11
N GLU A 69 -4.10 -2.45 -18.39
CA GLU A 69 -4.43 -3.78 -18.93
C GLU A 69 -5.91 -3.91 -19.29
N LEU A 70 -6.80 -3.46 -18.40
CA LEU A 70 -8.25 -3.52 -18.59
C LEU A 70 -8.77 -2.48 -19.59
N ARG A 71 -7.91 -1.55 -20.02
CA ARG A 71 -8.26 -0.43 -20.90
C ARG A 71 -9.44 0.36 -20.35
N CYS A 72 -9.32 0.82 -19.10
CA CYS A 72 -10.39 1.50 -18.37
C CYS A 72 -11.04 2.61 -19.22
N ASP A 73 -12.32 2.42 -19.55
CA ASP A 73 -13.14 3.26 -20.45
C ASP A 73 -12.52 3.59 -21.82
N GLY A 74 -11.51 2.82 -22.26
CA GLY A 74 -10.74 3.14 -23.47
C GLY A 74 -9.95 4.44 -23.37
N THR A 75 -9.71 4.95 -22.15
CA THR A 75 -8.96 6.20 -21.90
C THR A 75 -7.64 5.97 -21.18
N VAL A 76 -7.38 4.76 -20.70
CA VAL A 76 -6.13 4.36 -20.03
C VAL A 76 -5.53 3.16 -20.74
N GLY A 77 -4.20 3.16 -20.91
CA GLY A 77 -3.48 2.06 -21.56
C GLY A 77 -3.54 2.06 -23.10
N PRO A 78 -3.01 1.01 -23.74
CA PRO A 78 -2.88 0.94 -25.18
C PRO A 78 -4.23 0.77 -25.90
N GLY A 79 -4.34 1.40 -27.08
CA GLY A 79 -5.52 1.33 -27.93
C GLY A 79 -6.65 2.30 -27.56
N GLY A 80 -6.42 3.17 -26.57
CA GLY A 80 -7.24 4.33 -26.27
C GLY A 80 -6.75 5.59 -26.99
N SER A 81 -7.65 6.56 -27.20
CA SER A 81 -7.34 7.95 -27.59
C SER A 81 -6.16 8.14 -28.58
N PRO A 82 -6.22 7.57 -29.80
CA PRO A 82 -5.14 7.76 -30.77
C PRO A 82 -5.06 9.22 -31.22
N ASP A 83 -3.84 9.66 -31.56
CA ASP A 83 -3.56 10.99 -32.11
C ASP A 83 -4.02 11.15 -33.58
N GLU A 84 -3.71 12.30 -34.18
CA GLU A 84 -4.05 12.61 -35.58
C GLU A 84 -3.43 11.65 -36.60
N ASN A 85 -2.35 10.94 -36.22
CA ASN A 85 -1.68 9.94 -37.03
C ASN A 85 -2.20 8.52 -36.77
N GLY A 86 -3.12 8.36 -35.82
CA GLY A 86 -3.67 7.08 -35.41
C GLY A 86 -2.80 6.32 -34.40
N GLU A 87 -1.80 6.97 -33.80
CA GLU A 87 -0.92 6.36 -32.81
C GLU A 87 -1.42 6.67 -31.39
N THR A 88 -1.53 5.63 -30.55
CA THR A 88 -1.78 5.83 -29.11
C THR A 88 -0.44 6.06 -28.41
N THR A 89 -0.26 7.26 -27.88
CA THR A 89 0.83 7.62 -26.95
C THR A 89 0.29 7.67 -25.53
N ILE A 90 1.10 7.29 -24.55
CA ILE A 90 0.67 7.12 -23.15
C ILE A 90 1.51 8.02 -22.26
N ASP A 91 0.83 8.74 -21.36
CA ASP A 91 1.45 9.56 -20.33
C ASP A 91 1.23 8.93 -18.94
N ALA A 92 2.28 8.88 -18.13
CA ALA A 92 2.22 8.36 -16.76
C ALA A 92 3.21 9.06 -15.83
N LEU A 93 2.86 9.13 -14.54
CA LEU A 93 3.69 9.67 -13.47
C LEU A 93 3.40 8.91 -12.16
N VAL A 94 4.44 8.66 -11.38
CA VAL A 94 4.33 8.15 -10.01
C VAL A 94 5.19 9.00 -9.08
N MET A 95 4.76 9.16 -7.82
CA MET A 95 5.46 9.94 -6.81
C MET A 95 5.40 9.21 -5.47
N ASP A 96 6.53 9.16 -4.77
CA ASP A 96 6.64 8.74 -3.36
C ASP A 96 6.77 10.00 -2.49
N GLY A 97 6.03 10.04 -1.38
CA GLY A 97 5.73 11.25 -0.60
C GLY A 97 6.63 11.53 0.60
#